data_AF-A0A183ATR5-F1
#
_entry.id   AF-A0A183ATR5-F1
#
_cell.length_a   1.000
_cell.length_b   1.000
_cell.length_c   1.000
_cell.angle_alpha   90.00
_cell.angle_beta   90.00
_cell.angle_gamma   90.00
#
_symmetry.space_group_name_H-M   'P 1'
#
loop_
_entity.id
_entity.type
_entity.pdbx_description
1 polymer ?
#
loop_
_entity_poly.entity_id
_entity_poly.type
_entity_poly.pdbx_seq_one_letter_code
_entity_poly.pdbx_strand_id
1 'polypeptide(L)'
;MRIINPKTIVQFLGGQKEDRAGYLWKRKSENKSSFKRRYFIAYGNVLAYYEKRIDKEPLGVLFLENHVIEMIDDLTMVVRFLTVKELPKGYYLRGDSTDDVEVGAYPT
;
A
#
# COMPACT_ATOMS: atom_id res chain seq x y z
N MET A 1 13.11 -11.97 -13.72
CA MET A 1 12.89 -10.50 -13.69
C MET A 1 11.44 -10.24 -14.07
N ARG A 2 10.61 -9.70 -13.17
CA ARG A 2 9.24 -9.31 -13.54
C ARG A 2 9.32 -7.95 -14.24
N ILE A 3 9.09 -7.91 -15.55
CA ILE A 3 8.95 -6.65 -16.29
C ILE A 3 7.51 -6.21 -16.10
N ILE A 4 7.30 -5.05 -15.48
CA ILE A 4 5.98 -4.54 -15.18
C ILE A 4 5.77 -3.28 -15.99
N ASN A 5 4.82 -3.31 -16.93
CA ASN A 5 4.47 -2.18 -17.77
C ASN A 5 3.45 -1.28 -17.05
N PRO A 6 3.76 0.01 -16.80
CA PRO A 6 2.85 0.93 -16.14
C PRO A 6 1.47 1.04 -16.83
N LYS A 7 1.41 1.00 -18.16
CA LYS A 7 0.13 1.08 -18.90
C LYS A 7 -0.75 -0.14 -18.65
N THR A 8 -0.14 -1.32 -18.56
CA THR A 8 -0.85 -2.57 -18.25
C THR A 8 -1.40 -2.52 -16.83
N ILE A 9 -0.65 -1.97 -15.87
CA ILE A 9 -1.15 -1.75 -14.50
C ILE A 9 -2.39 -0.85 -14.53
N VAL A 10 -2.28 0.33 -15.14
CA VAL A 10 -3.37 1.32 -15.14
C VAL A 10 -4.64 0.75 -15.77
N GLN A 11 -4.48 0.03 -16.88
CA GLN A 11 -5.60 -0.66 -17.53
C GLN A 11 -6.21 -1.75 -16.65
N PHE A 12 -5.37 -2.55 -15.96
CA PHE A 12 -5.85 -3.55 -15.01
C PHE A 12 -6.66 -2.91 -13.89
N LEU A 13 -6.11 -1.88 -13.23
CA LEU A 13 -6.74 -1.16 -12.12
C LEU A 13 -8.09 -0.54 -12.53
N GLY A 14 -8.16 0.07 -13.71
CA GLY A 14 -9.39 0.72 -14.20
C GLY A 14 -10.57 -0.23 -14.43
N GLY A 15 -10.33 -1.54 -14.52
CA GLY A 15 -11.36 -2.56 -14.66
C GLY A 15 -11.70 -3.32 -13.36
N GLN A 16 -10.99 -3.06 -12.26
CA GLN A 16 -11.23 -3.77 -11.00
C GLN A 16 -12.24 -3.04 -10.11
N LYS A 17 -13.00 -3.80 -9.33
CA LYS A 17 -13.78 -3.26 -8.21
C LYS A 17 -12.83 -2.95 -7.06
N GLU A 18 -12.97 -1.77 -6.46
CA GLU A 18 -12.23 -1.39 -5.25
C GLU A 18 -12.76 -2.17 -4.03
N ASP A 19 -11.84 -2.75 -3.25
CA ASP A 19 -12.19 -3.42 -1.98
C ASP A 19 -12.26 -2.42 -0.84
N ARG A 20 -11.26 -1.52 -0.78
CA ARG A 20 -11.16 -0.47 0.23
C ARG A 20 -10.36 0.70 -0.31
N ALA A 21 -10.73 1.91 0.09
CA ALA A 21 -10.01 3.12 -0.27
C ALA A 21 -9.99 4.13 0.88
N GLY A 22 -8.92 4.90 1.02
CA GLY A 22 -8.76 5.83 2.12
C GLY A 22 -7.46 6.61 2.10
N TYR A 23 -7.36 7.64 2.93
CA TYR A 23 -6.12 8.37 3.10
C TYR A 23 -5.27 7.69 4.17
N LEU A 24 -3.99 7.47 3.85
CA LEU A 24 -2.98 7.04 4.82
C LEU A 24 -1.74 7.91 4.70
N TRP A 25 -1.01 8.00 5.80
CA TRP A 25 0.32 8.59 5.85
C TRP A 25 1.35 7.55 5.41
N LYS A 26 2.10 7.86 4.35
CA LYS A 26 3.09 6.95 3.78
C LYS A 26 4.53 7.42 4.02
N ARG A 27 5.41 6.49 4.38
CA ARG A 27 6.87 6.65 4.36
C ARG A 27 7.57 5.46 3.67
N LYS A 28 8.72 5.69 3.02
CA LYS A 28 9.46 4.66 2.22
C LYS A 28 10.49 3.84 3.01
N SER A 29 10.91 4.28 4.19
CA SER A 29 11.84 3.58 5.07
C SER A 29 11.88 4.28 6.42
N GLU A 30 12.33 3.58 7.46
CA GLU A 30 12.51 4.13 8.81
C GLU A 30 13.35 5.42 8.83
N ASN A 31 14.44 5.43 8.06
CA ASN A 31 15.41 6.53 8.01
C ASN A 31 14.95 7.79 7.23
N LYS A 32 13.72 7.82 6.71
CA LYS A 32 13.17 9.04 6.07
C LYS A 32 12.35 9.84 7.08
N SER A 33 12.57 11.15 7.15
CA SER A 33 11.98 11.95 8.24
C SER A 33 10.49 12.29 8.07
N SER A 34 9.95 12.29 6.85
CA SER A 34 8.58 12.77 6.62
C SER A 34 7.63 11.72 6.03
N PHE A 35 6.48 11.59 6.68
CA PHE A 35 5.30 10.95 6.11
C PHE A 35 4.65 11.88 5.08
N LYS A 36 4.08 11.29 4.03
CA LYS A 36 3.26 12.01 3.04
C LYS A 36 1.86 11.42 3.03
N ARG A 37 0.84 12.27 3.12
CA ARG A 37 -0.56 11.85 2.99
C ARG A 37 -0.83 11.45 1.54
N ARG A 38 -1.34 10.25 1.33
CA ARG A 38 -1.65 9.68 0.00
C ARG A 38 -2.99 8.98 0.04
N TYR A 39 -3.71 9.01 -1.06
CA TYR A 39 -4.95 8.25 -1.21
C TYR A 39 -4.60 6.85 -1.68
N PHE A 40 -4.97 5.84 -0.93
CA PHE A 40 -4.72 4.43 -1.23
C PHE A 40 -6.01 3.77 -1.70
N ILE A 41 -5.88 2.86 -2.65
CA ILE A 41 -6.96 1.98 -3.10
C ILE A 41 -6.42 0.54 -3.16
N ALA A 42 -7.13 -0.38 -2.50
CA ALA A 42 -6.88 -1.80 -2.53
C ALA A 42 -7.77 -2.48 -3.58
N TYR A 43 -7.13 -3.30 -4.42
CA TYR A 43 -7.75 -4.14 -5.44
C TYR A 43 -7.18 -5.56 -5.30
N GLY A 44 -7.83 -6.41 -4.53
CA GLY A 44 -7.33 -7.74 -4.16
C GLY A 44 -5.93 -7.67 -3.55
N ASN A 45 -4.94 -8.27 -4.24
CA ASN A 45 -3.54 -8.27 -3.82
C ASN A 45 -2.73 -7.07 -4.35
N VAL A 46 -3.39 -6.00 -4.81
CA VAL A 46 -2.75 -4.80 -5.34
C VAL A 46 -3.13 -3.60 -4.50
N LEU A 47 -2.13 -2.86 -4.02
CA LEU A 47 -2.32 -1.61 -3.29
C LEU A 47 -1.73 -0.46 -4.09
N ALA A 48 -2.59 0.35 -4.70
CA ALA A 48 -2.20 1.54 -5.46
C ALA A 48 -2.31 2.79 -4.58
N TYR A 49 -1.44 3.79 -4.82
CA TYR A 49 -1.54 5.08 -4.14
C TYR A 49 -1.38 6.27 -5.08
N TYR A 50 -2.10 7.33 -4.76
CA TYR A 50 -2.29 8.53 -5.57
C TYR A 50 -1.96 9.79 -4.75
N GLU A 51 -1.71 10.92 -5.41
CA GLU A 51 -1.57 12.20 -4.70
C GLU A 51 -2.91 12.57 -4.05
N LYS A 52 -4.01 12.43 -4.81
CA LYS A 52 -5.39 12.75 -4.41
C LYS A 52 -6.37 11.69 -4.93
N ARG A 53 -7.58 11.66 -4.36
CA ARG A 53 -8.66 10.74 -4.75
C ARG A 53 -9.10 10.85 -6.22
N ILE A 54 -9.00 12.04 -6.81
CA ILE A 54 -9.48 12.30 -8.18
C ILE A 54 -8.45 11.97 -9.27
N ASP A 55 -7.23 11.60 -8.87
CA ASP A 55 -6.16 11.34 -9.82
C ASP A 55 -6.38 9.98 -10.50
N LYS A 56 -6.15 9.94 -11.82
CA LYS A 56 -6.33 8.72 -12.62
C LYS A 56 -5.10 7.83 -12.63
N GLU A 57 -3.93 8.44 -12.46
CA GLU A 57 -2.63 7.76 -12.55
C GLU A 57 -2.04 7.55 -11.16
N PRO A 58 -1.70 6.31 -10.77
CA PRO A 58 -1.09 6.04 -9.48
C PRO A 58 0.35 6.55 -9.44
N LEU A 59 0.75 7.12 -8.29
CA LEU A 59 2.14 7.46 -7.99
C LEU A 59 2.99 6.21 -7.70
N GLY A 60 2.36 5.09 -7.39
CA GLY A 60 3.01 3.80 -7.25
C GLY A 60 2.03 2.71 -6.89
N VAL A 61 2.49 1.48 -7.11
CA VAL A 61 1.72 0.27 -6.89
C VAL A 61 2.58 -0.72 -6.13
N LEU A 62 1.98 -1.32 -5.09
CA LEU A 62 2.55 -2.40 -4.32
C LEU A 62 1.80 -3.68 -4.68
N PHE A 63 2.53 -4.68 -5.16
CA PHE A 63 1.99 -6.03 -5.32
C PHE A 63 2.19 -6.78 -4.01
N LEU A 64 1.09 -7.04 -3.31
CA LEU A 64 1.07 -7.64 -1.98
C LEU A 64 1.30 -9.16 -2.00
N GLU A 65 1.92 -9.68 -3.05
CA GLU A 65 2.33 -11.08 -3.09
C GLU A 65 3.55 -11.29 -2.17
N ASN A 66 3.46 -12.27 -1.26
CA ASN A 66 4.52 -12.60 -0.30
C ASN A 66 4.96 -11.42 0.59
N HIS A 67 4.02 -10.53 0.91
CA HIS A 67 4.24 -9.47 1.89
C HIS A 67 3.97 -9.97 3.31
N VAL A 68 4.58 -9.31 4.28
CA VAL A 68 4.28 -9.43 5.71
C VAL A 68 3.86 -8.05 6.20
N ILE A 69 2.80 -8.01 7.03
CA ILE A 69 2.38 -6.80 7.74
C ILE A 69 2.80 -6.96 9.19
N GLU A 70 3.55 -5.99 9.70
CA GLU A 70 3.87 -5.88 11.12
C GLU A 70 3.24 -4.60 11.66
N MET A 71 2.54 -4.68 12.78
CA MET A 71 2.09 -3.51 13.51
C MET A 71 3.27 -2.95 14.32
N ILE A 72 3.54 -1.66 14.16
CA ILE A 72 4.56 -0.93 14.93
C ILE A 72 3.91 -0.30 16.17
N ASP A 73 2.69 0.22 15.99
CA ASP A 73 1.81 0.77 17.03
C ASP A 73 0.36 0.70 16.53
N ASP A 74 -0.60 1.12 17.36
CA ASP A 74 -2.05 1.06 17.09
C ASP A 74 -2.48 1.81 15.83
N LEU A 75 -1.64 2.70 15.29
CA LEU A 75 -1.96 3.50 14.12
C LEU A 75 -0.99 3.28 12.96
N THR A 76 0.07 2.48 13.14
CA THR A 76 1.16 2.37 12.17
C THR A 76 1.47 0.90 11.88
N MET A 77 1.36 0.53 10.61
CA MET A 77 1.81 -0.75 10.09
C MET A 77 3.03 -0.57 9.17
N VAL A 78 3.85 -1.62 9.06
CA VAL A 78 4.87 -1.72 8.03
C VAL A 78 4.58 -2.92 7.13
N VAL A 79 4.49 -2.64 5.82
CA VAL A 79 4.40 -3.67 4.79
C VAL A 79 5.82 -4.01 4.32
N ARG A 80 6.26 -5.24 4.56
CA ARG A 80 7.56 -5.76 4.14
C ARG A 80 7.39 -6.80 3.04
N PHE A 81 8.32 -6.82 2.10
CA PHE A 81 8.36 -7.83 1.05
C PHE A 81 9.53 -8.76 1.31
N LEU A 82 9.29 -10.06 1.38
CA LEU A 82 10.36 -11.04 1.52
C LEU A 82 11.20 -11.02 0.24
N THR A 83 12.45 -10.56 0.33
CA THR A 83 13.40 -10.64 -0.79
C THR A 83 14.60 -11.48 -0.39
N VAL A 84 15.10 -12.29 -1.32
CA VAL A 84 16.17 -13.27 -1.08
C VAL A 84 17.55 -12.60 -0.90
N LYS A 85 17.69 -11.29 -1.21
CA LYS A 85 19.01 -10.65 -1.35
C LYS A 85 19.19 -9.27 -0.69
N GLU A 86 18.16 -8.62 -0.18
CA GLU A 86 18.28 -7.30 0.47
C GLU A 86 17.42 -7.22 1.73
N LEU A 87 17.81 -6.34 2.67
CA LEU A 87 16.95 -5.94 3.78
C LEU A 87 15.61 -5.44 3.19
N PRO A 88 14.46 -5.97 3.63
CA PRO A 88 13.18 -5.68 3.02
C PRO A 88 12.89 -4.18 3.14
N LYS A 89 12.72 -3.49 2.00
CA LYS A 89 12.24 -2.10 1.98
C LYS A 89 10.83 -2.07 2.55
N GLY A 90 10.70 -1.64 3.81
CA GLY A 90 9.43 -1.52 4.52
C GLY A 90 8.66 -0.27 4.10
N TYR A 91 7.38 -0.43 3.81
CA TYR A 91 6.45 0.66 3.55
C TYR A 91 5.66 0.93 4.83
N TYR A 92 5.99 2.02 5.51
CA TYR A 92 5.29 2.44 6.71
C TYR A 92 4.02 3.18 6.30
N LEU A 93 2.89 2.66 6.75
CA LEU A 93 1.55 3.21 6.53
C LEU A 93 0.94 3.52 7.88
N ARG A 94 0.46 4.76 8.04
CA ARG A 94 -0.18 5.21 9.28
C ARG A 94 -1.59 5.74 9.01
N GLY A 95 -2.54 5.29 9.82
CA GLY A 95 -3.92 5.76 9.86
C GLY A 95 -4.10 7.04 10.66
N ASP A 96 -5.25 7.69 10.49
CA ASP A 96 -5.71 8.78 11.36
C ASP A 96 -6.51 8.21 12.56
N SER A 97 -6.99 6.96 12.45
CA SER A 97 -7.70 6.17 13.46
C SER A 97 -7.30 4.68 13.45
N THR A 98 -7.66 3.93 14.49
CA THR A 98 -7.45 2.47 14.56
C THR A 98 -8.23 1.75 13.46
N ASP A 99 -9.45 2.18 13.17
CA ASP A 99 -10.27 1.63 12.08
C ASP A 99 -9.55 1.68 10.73
N ASP A 100 -8.71 2.70 10.47
CA ASP A 100 -7.97 2.84 9.21
C ASP A 100 -6.89 1.77 9.02
N VAL A 101 -6.33 1.24 10.11
CA VAL A 101 -5.27 0.21 10.08
C VAL A 101 -5.80 -1.18 10.42
N GLU A 102 -6.91 -1.27 11.12
CA GLU A 102 -7.61 -2.50 11.39
C GLU A 102 -8.31 -2.96 10.10
N VAL A 103 -7.72 -3.97 9.49
CA VAL A 103 -8.39 -4.77 8.47
C VAL A 103 -9.10 -5.87 9.23
N GLY A 104 -10.43 -5.86 9.16
CA GLY A 104 -11.28 -6.88 9.75
C GLY A 104 -10.65 -8.26 9.58
N ALA A 105 -10.43 -8.93 10.71
CA ALA A 105 -10.07 -10.33 10.76
C ALA A 105 -10.90 -11.09 9.73
N TYR A 106 -10.23 -11.93 8.93
CA TYR A 106 -10.81 -12.80 7.92
C TYR A 106 -12.26 -13.22 8.24
N PRO A 107 -13.22 -13.11 7.31
CA PRO A 107 -14.50 -13.78 7.51
C PRO A 107 -14.21 -15.28 7.70
N THR A 108 -14.77 -15.82 8.78
CA THR A 108 -14.64 -17.22 9.21
C THR A 108 -15.23 -18.18 8.19
#